data_AF-A0A3D5RS96-F1
#
_entry.id   AF-A0A3D5RS96-F1
#
_cell.length_a   1.000
_cell.length_b   1.000
_cell.length_c   1.000
_cell.angle_alpha   90.00
_cell.angle_beta   90.00
_cell.angle_gamma   90.00
#
_symmetry.space_group_name_H-M   'P 1'
#
loop_
_entity.id
_entity.type
_entity.pdbx_description
1 polymer ?
#
loop_
_entity_poly.entity_id
_entity_poly.type
_entity_poly.pdbx_seq_one_letter_code
_entity_poly.pdbx_strand_id
1 'polypeptide(L)' 'KNREIMGATDPSKAAEGTIRKTYAESIESNSAHGSDSLENAAIEIAYFFSATAIVG' A
#
# COMPACT_ATOMS: atom_id res chain seq x y z
N LYS A 1 -9.25 -1.97 4.66
CA LYS A 1 -9.57 -1.71 3.23
C LYS A 1 -8.34 -1.61 2.31
N ASN A 2 -7.47 -0.59 2.37
CA ASN A 2 -6.35 -0.47 1.39
C ASN A 2 -5.43 -1.70 1.37
N ARG A 3 -5.06 -2.22 2.55
CA ARG A 3 -4.26 -3.44 2.69
C ARG A 3 -4.90 -4.68 2.04
N GLU A 4 -6.23 -4.80 2.12
CA GLU A 4 -6.97 -5.91 1.50
C GLU A 4 -6.91 -5.81 -0.03
N ILE A 5 -7.04 -4.60 -0.58
CA ILE A 5 -6.96 -4.34 -2.03
C ILE A 5 -5.54 -4.66 -2.56
N MET A 6 -4.51 -4.29 -1.80
CA MET A 6 -3.12 -4.57 -2.18
C MET A 6 -2.79 -6.07 -2.16
N GLY A 7 -3.29 -6.83 -1.18
CA GLY A 7 -2.96 -8.23 -0.97
C GLY A 7 -1.66 -8.45 -0.19
N ALA A 8 -1.33 -9.73 0.05
CA ALA A 8 -0.12 -10.12 0.79
C ALA A 8 1.15 -9.56 0.13
N THR A 9 2.16 -9.21 0.94
CA THR A 9 3.43 -8.63 0.45
C THR A 9 4.15 -9.55 -0.53
N ASP A 10 4.14 -10.85 -0.26
CA ASP A 10 4.61 -11.89 -1.18
C ASP A 10 3.50 -12.20 -2.20
N PRO A 11 3.69 -11.89 -3.49
CA PRO A 11 2.64 -12.06 -4.50
C PRO A 11 2.27 -13.52 -4.75
N SER A 12 3.15 -14.48 -4.43
CA SER A 12 2.81 -15.91 -4.49
C SER A 12 1.70 -16.28 -3.49
N LYS A 13 1.58 -15.53 -2.40
CA LYS A 13 0.59 -15.70 -1.32
C LYS A 13 -0.59 -14.71 -1.41
N ALA A 14 -0.57 -13.78 -2.36
CA ALA A 14 -1.65 -12.81 -2.53
C ALA A 14 -2.89 -13.48 -3.18
N ALA A 15 -4.08 -13.09 -2.71
CA ALA A 15 -5.34 -13.61 -3.24
C ALA A 15 -5.61 -13.09 -4.66
N GLU A 16 -6.33 -13.86 -5.48
CA GLU A 16 -6.76 -13.43 -6.81
C GLU A 16 -7.56 -12.12 -6.76
N GLY A 17 -7.34 -11.27 -7.76
CA GLY A 17 -7.97 -9.95 -7.87
C GLY A 17 -7.31 -8.84 -7.03
N THR A 18 -6.30 -9.15 -6.20
CA THR A 18 -5.52 -8.13 -5.50
C THR A 18 -4.42 -7.54 -6.38
N ILE A 19 -4.01 -6.30 -6.11
CA ILE A 19 -2.99 -5.59 -6.91
C ILE A 19 -1.70 -6.43 -7.01
N ARG A 20 -1.21 -6.96 -5.89
CA ARG A 20 0.03 -7.75 -5.88
C ARG A 20 -0.10 -9.07 -6.60
N LYS A 21 -1.27 -9.72 -6.59
CA LYS A 21 -1.45 -10.95 -7.35
C LYS A 21 -1.42 -10.71 -8.86
N THR A 22 -1.91 -9.55 -9.30
CA THR A 22 -2.03 -9.22 -10.73
C THR A 22 -0.78 -8.56 -11.31
N TYR A 23 -0.07 -7.73 -10.54
CA TYR A 23 0.93 -6.81 -11.10
C TYR A 23 2.34 -6.92 -10.49
N ALA A 24 2.53 -7.63 -9.37
CA ALA A 24 3.85 -7.73 -8.74
C ALA A 24 4.76 -8.75 -9.44
N GLU A 25 6.04 -8.42 -9.54
CA GLU A 25 7.06 -9.29 -10.14
C GLU A 25 7.72 -10.19 -9.08
N SER A 26 7.97 -9.66 -7.88
CA SER A 26 8.60 -10.38 -6.77
C SER A 26 8.17 -9.81 -5.41
N ILE A 27 8.72 -10.35 -4.31
CA ILE A 27 8.46 -9.81 -2.96
C ILE A 27 9.06 -8.41 -2.78
N GLU A 28 10.20 -8.12 -3.41
CA GLU A 28 10.89 -6.83 -3.41
C GLU A 28 10.28 -5.86 -4.44
N SER A 29 9.87 -6.36 -5.61
CA SER A 29 9.19 -5.58 -6.67
C SER A 29 7.69 -5.84 -6.66
N ASN A 30 7.01 -5.41 -5.59
CA ASN A 30 5.61 -5.77 -5.29
C ASN A 30 4.55 -4.70 -5.65
N SER A 31 4.89 -3.80 -6.58
CA SER A 31 4.03 -2.79 -7.21
C SER A 31 3.46 -1.67 -6.32
N ALA A 32 3.15 -1.91 -5.04
CA ALA A 32 2.45 -0.93 -4.21
C ALA A 32 2.90 -0.96 -2.74
N HIS A 33 3.00 0.23 -2.16
CA HIS A 33 3.12 0.48 -0.72
C HIS A 33 1.79 0.98 -0.15
N GLY A 34 1.59 0.76 1.14
CA GLY A 34 0.52 1.42 1.89
C GLY A 34 0.63 1.12 3.38
N SER A 35 0.39 2.15 4.17
CA SER A 35 0.56 2.15 5.63
C SER A 35 -0.17 0.98 6.28
N ASP A 36 0.45 0.42 7.32
CA ASP A 36 -0.02 -0.80 8.00
C ASP A 36 -0.93 -0.52 9.20
N SER A 37 -0.99 0.73 9.66
CA SER A 37 -1.75 1.17 10.82
C SER A 37 -2.19 2.63 10.66
N LEU A 38 -3.14 3.08 11.47
CA LEU A 38 -3.58 4.48 11.47
C LEU A 38 -2.47 5.44 11.95
N GLU A 39 -1.69 5.01 12.94
CA GLU A 39 -0.52 5.73 13.45
C GLU A 39 0.50 5.96 12.32
N ASN A 40 0.91 4.88 11.64
CA ASN A 40 1.88 4.98 10.55
C ASN A 40 1.31 5.73 9.34
N ALA A 41 0.00 5.63 9.09
CA ALA A 41 -0.64 6.44 8.05
C ALA A 41 -0.50 7.94 8.33
N ALA A 42 -0.73 8.39 9.57
CA ALA A 42 -0.57 9.79 9.93
C ALA A 42 0.88 10.27 9.76
N ILE A 43 1.85 9.45 10.15
CA ILE A 43 3.29 9.73 10.01
C ILE A 43 3.68 9.79 8.53
N GLU A 44 3.33 8.78 7.74
CA GLU A 44 3.69 8.68 6.32
C GLU A 44 3.03 9.78 5.48
N ILE A 45 1.77 10.13 5.74
CA ILE A 45 1.09 11.23 5.06
C ILE A 45 1.81 12.55 5.34
N ALA A 46 2.13 12.84 6.61
CA ALA A 46 2.85 14.05 6.98
C ALA A 46 4.30 14.09 6.46
N TYR A 47 4.91 12.94 6.21
CA TYR A 47 6.23 12.84 5.59
C TYR A 47 6.21 13.31 4.12
N PHE A 48 5.18 12.94 3.35
CA PHE A 48 5.10 13.27 1.93
C PHE A 48 4.37 14.58 1.62
N PHE A 49 3.40 14.98 2.45
CA PHE A 49 2.51 16.11 2.16
C PHE A 49 2.50 17.12 3.30
N SER A 50 2.61 18.41 2.95
CA SER A 50 2.30 19.49 3.90
C SER A 50 0.79 19.50 4.20
N ALA A 51 0.42 20.04 5.37
CA ALA A 51 -1.00 20.17 5.74
C ALA A 51 -1.82 20.98 4.71
N THR A 52 -1.19 21.90 3.99
CA THR A 52 -1.81 22.71 2.94
C THR A 52 -1.93 22.01 1.59
N ALA A 53 -1.28 20.85 1.40
CA ALA A 53 -1.36 20.08 0.16
C ALA A 53 -2.59 19.14 0.11
N ILE A 54 -3.25 18.92 1.25
CA ILE A 54 -4.47 18.12 1.33
C ILE A 54 -5.67 19.04 1.06
N VAL A 55 -6.34 18.83 -0.07
CA VAL A 55 -7.49 19.62 -0.52
C VAL A 55 -8.68 18.71 -0.83
N GLY A 56 -9.90 19.15 -0.52
CA GLY A 56 -11.13 18.39 -0.71
C GLY A 56 -12.16 18.66 0.37
#